data_AF-A0A803WAX4-F1
#
_entry.id   AF-A0A803WAX4-F1
#
_cell.length_a   1.000
_cell.length_b   1.000
_cell.length_c   1.000
_cell.angle_alpha   90.00
_cell.angle_beta   90.00
_cell.angle_gamma   90.00
#
_symmetry.space_group_name_H-M   'P 1'
#
loop_
_entity.id
_entity.type
_entity.pdbx_description
1 polymer ?
#
loop_
_entity_poly.entity_id
_entity_poly.type
_entity_poly.pdbx_seq_one_letter_code
_entity_poly.pdbx_strand_id
1 'polypeptide(L)'
;MSAVPRSYNPFAEDEEEDVLRRSASTADSTTRSLSLLYESERIGVAASEELVRQGEALKRTEQMVDKMDQDLKTSQRHINSIKSVWGGLVNYFKAKPPESKPEQNGAPEYYANSMLKEAMMSSKEQESKYQESHPNLRKLDNSDNDFNKADLVSSVQRDAYPKNQQLRAYHQKIDTNLDEMSSGLSRLKSLALGLQTEIEEQDDMLDRLTKKVETLDVNIKNTDRKVRQL
;
A
#
# COMPACT_ATOMS: atom_id res chain seq x y z
N MET A 1 20.90 36.21 63.40
CA MET A 1 20.09 35.89 62.21
C MET A 1 19.92 34.38 62.19
N SER A 2 18.80 33.88 62.72
CA SER A 2 18.53 32.44 62.77
C SER A 2 18.13 31.95 61.38
N ALA A 3 18.86 30.97 60.85
CA ALA A 3 18.50 30.28 59.63
C ALA A 3 17.17 29.55 59.85
N VAL A 4 16.18 29.84 59.01
CA VAL A 4 14.90 29.12 59.00
C VAL A 4 15.19 27.66 58.61
N PRO A 5 14.79 26.67 59.41
CA PRO A 5 14.99 25.26 59.03
C PRO A 5 14.12 24.97 57.81
N ARG A 6 14.74 24.44 56.75
CA ARG A 6 14.05 23.92 55.57
C ARG A 6 13.18 22.77 56.04
N SER A 7 11.85 22.95 56.06
CA SER A 7 10.90 21.90 56.42
C SER A 7 11.06 20.75 55.41
N TYR A 8 11.59 19.62 55.88
CA TYR A 8 11.61 18.38 55.11
C TYR A 8 10.16 17.90 54.99
N ASN A 9 9.62 17.94 53.77
CA ASN A 9 8.29 17.42 53.46
C ASN A 9 8.47 16.04 52.81
N PRO A 10 8.36 14.94 53.56
CA PRO A 10 8.60 13.59 53.03
C PRO A 10 7.64 13.22 51.89
N PHE A 11 6.44 13.81 51.85
CA PHE A 11 5.45 13.57 50.80
C PHE A 11 5.83 14.18 49.44
N ALA A 12 6.73 15.17 49.40
CA ALA A 12 7.15 15.78 48.15
C ALA A 12 8.12 14.89 47.35
N GLU A 13 8.88 14.02 48.05
CA GLU A 13 9.79 13.05 47.41
C GLU A 13 8.99 11.90 46.80
N ASP A 14 7.97 11.39 47.51
CA ASP A 14 7.05 10.36 47.01
C ASP A 14 6.27 10.85 45.75
N GLU A 15 5.79 12.10 45.76
CA GLU A 15 5.09 12.69 44.61
C GLU A 15 6.00 12.82 43.38
N GLU A 16 7.27 13.21 43.55
CA GLU A 16 8.22 13.33 42.44
C GLU A 16 8.58 11.96 41.85
N GLU A 17 8.75 10.94 42.69
CA GLU A 17 8.99 9.56 42.25
C GLU A 17 7.80 8.98 41.48
N ASP A 18 6.58 9.20 41.96
CA ASP A 18 5.35 8.75 41.29
C ASP A 18 5.17 9.42 39.91
N VAL A 19 5.46 10.72 39.81
CA VAL A 19 5.42 11.45 38.54
C VAL A 19 6.47 10.93 37.57
N LEU A 20 7.70 10.70 38.03
CA LEU A 20 8.77 10.12 37.22
C LEU A 20 8.38 8.74 36.71
N ARG A 21 7.91 7.85 37.59
CA ARG A 21 7.44 6.50 37.21
C ARG A 21 6.32 6.54 36.18
N ARG A 22 5.35 7.43 36.35
CA ARG A 22 4.26 7.61 35.38
C ARG A 22 4.76 8.11 34.02
N SER A 23 5.67 9.08 34.03
CA SER A 23 6.28 9.60 32.80
C SER A 23 7.08 8.54 32.05
N ALA A 24 7.87 7.73 32.77
CA ALA A 24 8.60 6.60 32.20
C ALA A 24 7.66 5.58 31.57
N SER A 25 6.59 5.19 32.28
CA SER A 25 5.60 4.24 31.75
C SER A 25 4.90 4.74 30.49
N THR A 26 4.67 6.05 30.41
CA THR A 26 4.04 6.70 29.25
C THR A 26 5.01 6.74 28.07
N ALA A 27 6.28 7.08 28.31
CA ALA A 27 7.32 7.05 27.29
C ALA A 27 7.53 5.64 26.71
N ASP A 28 7.50 4.61 27.54
CA ASP A 28 7.58 3.22 27.09
C ASP A 28 6.35 2.82 26.27
N SER A 29 5.17 3.28 26.69
CA SER A 29 3.93 3.03 25.95
C SER A 29 3.93 3.69 24.57
N THR A 30 4.42 4.94 24.45
CA THR A 30 4.52 5.61 23.15
C THR A 30 5.57 4.96 22.26
N THR A 31 6.71 4.52 22.80
CA THR A 31 7.70 3.73 22.04
C THR A 31 7.12 2.42 21.51
N ARG A 32 6.34 1.68 22.31
CA ARG A 32 5.66 0.46 21.82
C ARG A 32 4.63 0.78 20.74
N SER A 33 3.83 1.82 20.94
CA SER A 33 2.78 2.22 19.99
C SER A 33 3.38 2.62 18.65
N LEU A 34 4.48 3.37 18.68
CA LEU A 34 5.24 3.74 17.50
C LEU A 34 5.79 2.51 16.76
N SER A 35 6.34 1.53 17.47
CA SER A 35 6.79 0.28 16.85
C SER A 35 5.65 -0.49 16.15
N LEU A 36 4.48 -0.57 16.79
CA LEU A 36 3.29 -1.22 16.19
C LEU A 36 2.79 -0.47 14.96
N LEU A 37 2.88 0.86 14.98
CA LEU A 37 2.50 1.71 13.87
C LEU A 37 3.39 1.41 12.64
N TYR A 38 4.71 1.35 12.83
CA TYR A 38 5.63 1.06 11.75
C TYR A 38 5.47 -0.36 11.20
N GLU A 39 5.19 -1.34 12.08
CA GLU A 39 4.84 -2.69 11.65
C GLU A 39 3.55 -2.71 10.80
N SER A 40 2.53 -1.97 11.24
CA SER A 40 1.27 -1.83 10.51
C SER A 40 1.48 -1.18 9.13
N GLU A 41 2.36 -0.19 9.08
CA GLU A 41 2.73 0.51 7.85
C GLU A 41 3.41 -0.45 6.85
N ARG A 42 4.39 -1.23 7.30
CA ARG A 42 5.04 -2.26 6.48
C ARG A 42 4.05 -3.29 5.93
N ILE A 43 3.13 -3.76 6.77
CA ILE A 43 2.07 -4.69 6.35
C ILE A 43 1.17 -4.03 5.30
N GLY A 44 0.80 -2.76 5.51
CA GLY A 44 0.01 -1.97 4.56
C GLY A 44 0.68 -1.81 3.21
N VAL A 45 1.99 -1.54 3.17
CA VAL A 45 2.77 -1.49 1.91
C VAL A 45 2.78 -2.84 1.21
N ALA A 46 3.06 -3.93 1.93
CA ALA A 46 3.06 -5.27 1.34
C ALA A 46 1.67 -5.65 0.77
N ALA A 47 0.59 -5.32 1.48
CA ALA A 47 -0.77 -5.51 0.99
C ALA A 47 -1.07 -4.67 -0.25
N SER A 48 -0.55 -3.43 -0.29
CA SER A 48 -0.68 -2.54 -1.44
C SER A 48 0.03 -3.10 -2.68
N GLU A 49 1.27 -3.59 -2.53
CA GLU A 49 2.03 -4.23 -3.62
C GLU A 49 1.29 -5.47 -4.16
N GLU A 50 0.67 -6.25 -3.29
CA GLU A 50 -0.13 -7.41 -3.66
C GLU A 50 -1.40 -7.03 -4.43
N LEU A 51 -2.14 -6.01 -3.99
CA LEU A 51 -3.33 -5.53 -4.71
C LEU A 51 -2.97 -5.05 -6.12
N VAL A 52 -1.88 -4.30 -6.29
CA VAL A 52 -1.44 -3.88 -7.63
C VAL A 52 -1.19 -5.07 -8.55
N ARG A 53 -0.54 -6.13 -8.03
CA ARG A 53 -0.32 -7.37 -8.79
C ARG A 53 -1.64 -8.08 -9.15
N GLN A 54 -2.62 -8.05 -8.26
CA GLN A 54 -3.95 -8.62 -8.52
C GLN A 54 -4.69 -7.82 -9.61
N GLY A 55 -4.65 -6.49 -9.56
CA GLY A 55 -5.22 -5.63 -10.59
C GLY A 55 -4.63 -5.90 -11.99
N GLU A 56 -3.31 -6.07 -12.08
CA GLU A 56 -2.64 -6.50 -13.31
C GLU A 56 -3.14 -7.86 -13.84
N ALA A 57 -3.35 -8.83 -12.95
CA ALA A 57 -3.86 -10.14 -13.30
C ALA A 57 -5.30 -10.06 -13.82
N LEU A 58 -6.16 -9.27 -13.18
CA LEU A 58 -7.54 -9.03 -13.62
C LEU A 58 -7.58 -8.41 -15.01
N LYS A 59 -6.79 -7.37 -15.25
CA LYS A 59 -6.71 -6.71 -16.56
C LYS A 59 -6.23 -7.65 -17.66
N ARG A 60 -5.21 -8.46 -17.40
CA ARG A 60 -4.75 -9.49 -18.36
C ARG A 60 -5.84 -10.53 -18.64
N THR A 61 -6.60 -10.89 -17.62
CA THR A 61 -7.70 -11.85 -17.77
C THR A 61 -8.82 -11.26 -18.62
N GLU A 62 -9.19 -10.00 -18.42
CA GLU A 62 -10.17 -9.30 -19.25
C GLU A 62 -9.76 -9.26 -20.73
N GLN A 63 -8.51 -8.92 -21.02
CA GLN A 63 -7.98 -8.92 -22.40
C GLN A 63 -8.02 -10.32 -23.03
N MET A 64 -7.72 -11.35 -22.26
CA MET A 64 -7.79 -12.73 -22.74
C MET A 64 -9.23 -13.13 -23.07
N VAL A 65 -10.21 -12.73 -22.24
CA VAL A 65 -11.63 -12.99 -22.48
C VAL A 65 -12.12 -12.25 -23.72
N ASP A 66 -11.73 -10.99 -23.91
CA ASP A 66 -12.05 -10.21 -25.11
C ASP A 66 -11.47 -10.86 -26.38
N LYS A 67 -10.22 -11.33 -26.31
CA LYS A 67 -9.58 -12.05 -27.40
C LYS A 67 -10.32 -13.36 -27.72
N MET A 68 -10.70 -14.14 -26.72
CA MET A 68 -11.45 -15.37 -26.92
C MET A 68 -12.81 -15.10 -27.59
N ASP A 69 -13.50 -14.02 -27.23
CA ASP A 69 -14.76 -13.64 -27.88
C ASP A 69 -14.55 -13.27 -29.36
N GLN A 70 -13.48 -12.53 -29.67
CA GLN A 70 -13.11 -12.21 -31.05
C GLN A 70 -12.75 -13.46 -31.87
N ASP A 71 -11.98 -14.37 -31.28
CA ASP A 71 -11.58 -15.63 -31.91
C ASP A 71 -12.82 -16.49 -32.20
N LEU A 72 -13.75 -16.61 -31.24
CA LEU A 72 -15.02 -17.33 -31.45
C LEU A 72 -15.87 -16.71 -32.55
N LYS A 73 -15.97 -15.38 -32.63
CA LYS A 73 -16.68 -14.70 -33.73
C LYS A 73 -16.07 -15.06 -35.09
N THR A 74 -14.75 -15.16 -35.16
CA THR A 74 -14.03 -15.56 -36.38
C THR A 74 -14.28 -17.03 -36.70
N SER A 75 -14.19 -17.93 -35.72
CA SER A 75 -14.54 -19.34 -35.86
C SER A 75 -15.98 -19.53 -36.34
N GLN A 76 -16.92 -18.74 -35.83
CA GLN A 76 -18.32 -18.79 -36.25
C GLN A 76 -18.51 -18.41 -37.73
N ARG A 77 -17.76 -17.43 -38.25
CA ARG A 77 -17.76 -17.11 -39.69
C ARG A 77 -17.24 -18.27 -40.52
N HIS A 78 -16.16 -18.92 -40.08
CA HIS A 78 -15.61 -20.09 -40.76
C HIS A 78 -16.60 -21.27 -40.77
N ILE A 79 -17.23 -21.59 -39.63
CA ILE A 79 -18.28 -22.62 -39.55
C ILE A 79 -19.42 -22.33 -40.53
N ASN A 80 -19.87 -21.08 -40.63
CA ASN A 80 -20.92 -20.69 -41.57
C ASN A 80 -20.45 -20.85 -43.03
N SER A 81 -19.18 -20.54 -43.32
CA SER A 81 -18.61 -20.73 -44.67
C SER A 81 -18.52 -22.20 -45.08
N ILE A 82 -18.23 -23.11 -44.13
CA ILE A 82 -18.17 -24.57 -44.39
C ILE A 82 -19.54 -25.12 -44.75
N LYS A 83 -20.63 -24.64 -44.12
CA LYS A 83 -22.01 -24.99 -44.54
C LYS A 83 -22.34 -24.50 -45.96
N SER A 84 -21.63 -23.48 -46.46
CA SER A 84 -21.94 -22.78 -47.72
C SER A 84 -21.20 -23.34 -48.96
N VAL A 85 -20.64 -24.55 -48.90
CA VAL A 85 -19.96 -25.19 -50.05
C VAL A 85 -20.86 -25.47 -51.27
N TRP A 86 -22.17 -25.23 -51.20
CA TRP A 86 -23.08 -25.22 -52.36
C TRP A 86 -23.17 -23.86 -53.11
N GLY A 87 -22.35 -22.86 -52.75
CA GLY A 87 -22.26 -21.56 -53.45
C GLY A 87 -20.85 -21.12 -53.88
N GLY A 88 -19.84 -21.97 -53.69
CA GLY A 88 -18.41 -21.63 -53.79
C GLY A 88 -17.81 -21.46 -55.19
N LEU A 89 -18.53 -21.78 -56.28
CA LEU A 89 -17.98 -21.64 -57.64
C LEU A 89 -18.12 -20.23 -58.24
N VAL A 90 -18.91 -19.34 -57.64
CA VAL A 90 -19.20 -18.01 -58.24
C VAL A 90 -18.33 -16.89 -57.66
N ASN A 91 -17.79 -17.04 -56.45
CA ASN A 91 -17.07 -15.96 -55.76
C ASN A 91 -15.55 -15.93 -56.02
N TYR A 92 -15.01 -16.85 -56.83
CA TYR A 92 -13.60 -16.86 -57.22
C TYR A 92 -13.21 -15.69 -58.15
N PHE A 93 -14.20 -14.96 -58.69
CA PHE A 93 -13.99 -13.81 -59.59
C PHE A 93 -13.95 -12.43 -58.90
N LYS A 94 -13.99 -12.36 -57.56
CA LYS A 94 -13.94 -11.06 -56.85
C LYS A 94 -12.65 -10.93 -56.05
N ALA A 95 -11.86 -9.92 -56.43
CA ALA A 95 -10.53 -9.63 -55.90
C ALA A 95 -10.52 -9.46 -54.36
N LYS A 96 -9.45 -9.96 -53.73
CA LYS A 96 -9.22 -9.89 -52.28
C LYS A 96 -8.98 -8.45 -51.82
N PRO A 97 -9.64 -7.96 -50.74
CA PRO A 97 -9.18 -6.76 -50.03
C PRO A 97 -7.89 -7.05 -49.24
N PRO A 98 -7.06 -6.04 -48.99
CA PRO A 98 -5.73 -6.20 -48.39
C PRO A 98 -5.79 -6.67 -46.93
N GLU A 99 -4.87 -7.56 -46.58
CA GLU A 99 -4.64 -8.06 -45.22
C GLU A 99 -4.33 -6.91 -44.23
N SER A 100 -5.19 -6.76 -43.22
CA SER A 100 -4.86 -5.99 -42.02
C SER A 100 -3.86 -6.77 -41.18
N LYS A 101 -2.69 -6.17 -40.95
CA LYS A 101 -1.60 -6.67 -40.11
C LYS A 101 -2.11 -7.07 -38.72
N PRO A 102 -1.53 -8.08 -38.05
CA PRO A 102 -1.78 -8.30 -36.63
C PRO A 102 -1.30 -7.08 -35.85
N GLU A 103 -2.21 -6.37 -35.21
CA GLU A 103 -1.88 -5.34 -34.22
C GLU A 103 -1.06 -6.00 -33.11
N GLN A 104 0.20 -5.58 -32.99
CA GLN A 104 0.98 -5.78 -31.79
C GLN A 104 0.26 -5.04 -30.65
N ASN A 105 -0.55 -5.78 -29.90
CA ASN A 105 -1.04 -5.36 -28.60
C ASN A 105 0.16 -5.22 -27.65
N GLY A 106 0.81 -4.05 -27.67
CA GLY A 106 1.65 -3.61 -26.58
C GLY A 106 0.78 -3.57 -25.33
N ALA A 107 1.14 -4.35 -24.32
CA ALA A 107 0.40 -4.45 -23.07
C ALA A 107 0.18 -3.03 -22.52
N PRO A 108 -1.07 -2.56 -22.33
CA PRO A 108 -1.28 -1.31 -21.64
C PRO A 108 -0.81 -1.52 -20.19
N GLU A 109 0.27 -0.85 -19.81
CA GLU A 109 0.78 -0.82 -18.44
C GLU A 109 -0.39 -0.57 -17.49
N TYR A 110 -0.52 -1.44 -16.50
CA TYR A 110 -1.40 -1.18 -15.38
C TYR A 110 -0.65 -0.23 -14.46
N TYR A 111 -1.11 1.01 -14.41
CA TYR A 111 -0.69 1.91 -13.36
C TYR A 111 -1.66 1.67 -12.22
N ALA A 112 -1.16 1.10 -11.13
CA ALA A 112 -1.82 1.21 -9.82
C ALA A 112 -2.38 2.62 -9.65
N ASN A 113 -3.54 2.75 -8.99
CA ASN A 113 -4.11 4.07 -8.75
C ASN A 113 -3.02 5.02 -8.19
N SER A 114 -2.88 6.22 -8.78
CA SER A 114 -1.78 7.14 -8.48
C SER A 114 -1.67 7.45 -6.99
N MET A 115 -2.80 7.42 -6.28
CA MET A 115 -2.88 7.62 -4.83
C MET A 115 -2.23 6.46 -4.05
N LEU A 116 -2.52 5.21 -4.42
CA LEU A 116 -1.92 4.03 -3.78
C LEU A 116 -0.41 4.00 -4.01
N LYS A 117 0.03 4.34 -5.22
CA LYS A 117 1.45 4.41 -5.55
C LYS A 117 2.19 5.48 -4.74
N GLU A 118 1.62 6.67 -4.62
CA GLU A 118 2.19 7.74 -3.81
C GLU A 118 2.24 7.39 -2.33
N ALA A 119 1.17 6.80 -1.79
CA ALA A 119 1.11 6.35 -0.41
C ALA A 119 2.20 5.29 -0.13
N MET A 120 2.37 4.30 -0.99
CA MET A 120 3.43 3.29 -0.88
C MET A 120 4.83 3.92 -0.92
N MET A 121 5.10 4.85 -1.84
CA MET A 121 6.41 5.50 -1.95
C MET A 121 6.75 6.31 -0.69
N SER A 122 5.80 7.11 -0.19
CA SER A 122 5.98 7.92 1.02
C SER A 122 6.25 7.05 2.26
N SER A 123 5.62 5.88 2.29
CA SER A 123 5.74 4.92 3.38
C SER A 123 7.09 4.19 3.35
N LYS A 124 7.51 3.73 2.17
CA LYS A 124 8.77 3.03 1.95
C LYS A 124 10.01 3.90 2.22
N GLU A 125 9.89 5.21 1.97
CA GLU A 125 10.95 6.17 2.31
C GLU A 125 11.12 6.35 3.83
N GLN A 126 10.03 6.25 4.60
CA GLN A 126 10.12 6.34 6.05
C GLN A 126 10.60 5.03 6.68
N GLU A 127 10.26 3.89 6.07
CA GLU A 127 10.70 2.58 6.54
C GLU A 127 12.23 2.47 6.61
N SER A 128 12.97 3.02 5.63
CA SER A 128 14.45 3.02 5.65
C SER A 128 15.02 3.82 6.82
N LYS A 129 14.50 5.02 7.08
CA LYS A 129 14.91 5.87 8.22
C LYS A 129 14.65 5.21 9.56
N TYR A 130 13.59 4.42 9.66
CA TYR A 130 13.27 3.64 10.85
C TYR A 130 14.18 2.42 11.03
N GLN A 131 14.48 1.70 9.96
CA GLN A 131 15.42 0.57 9.99
C GLN A 131 16.83 1.01 10.42
N GLU A 132 17.24 2.22 10.08
CA GLU A 132 18.52 2.81 10.50
C GLU A 132 18.55 3.20 11.99
N SER A 133 17.41 3.54 12.59
CA SER A 133 17.31 4.05 13.97
C SER A 133 16.94 2.99 15.01
N HIS A 134 16.50 1.78 14.59
CA HIS A 134 16.04 0.76 15.53
C HIS A 134 17.14 -0.15 16.09
N PRO A 135 17.29 -0.24 17.44
CA PRO A 135 18.31 -1.10 18.06
C PRO A 135 18.11 -2.59 17.76
N ASN A 136 16.87 -3.04 17.46
CA ASN A 136 16.56 -4.43 17.10
C ASN A 136 16.78 -4.78 15.62
N LEU A 137 17.15 -3.81 14.77
CA LEU A 137 17.43 -4.01 13.34
C LEU A 137 18.81 -3.51 12.91
N ARG A 138 19.63 -2.98 13.84
CA ARG A 138 21.06 -2.77 13.62
C ARG A 138 21.68 -4.12 13.24
N LYS A 139 22.03 -4.29 11.97
CA LYS A 139 23.18 -5.13 11.63
C LYS A 139 24.32 -4.61 12.49
N LEU A 140 24.79 -5.45 13.39
CA LEU A 140 25.92 -5.18 14.28
C LEU A 140 27.13 -4.80 13.42
N ASP A 141 27.34 -3.50 13.24
CA ASP A 141 28.68 -2.96 13.08
C ASP A 141 28.94 -2.05 14.27
N ASN A 142 29.91 -2.49 15.07
CA ASN A 142 30.35 -1.83 16.29
C ASN A 142 30.99 -0.50 15.91
N SER A 143 30.47 0.60 16.44
CA SER A 143 31.35 1.67 16.88
C SER A 143 30.64 2.46 17.97
N ASP A 144 31.19 2.29 19.17
CA ASP A 144 30.89 3.08 20.36
C ASP A 144 31.26 4.56 20.13
N ASN A 145 30.59 5.40 20.92
CA ASN A 145 30.81 6.83 21.14
C ASN A 145 30.05 7.79 20.21
N ASP A 146 28.86 8.23 20.64
CA ASP A 146 28.58 9.66 20.64
C ASP A 146 27.46 10.03 21.63
N PHE A 147 27.85 10.31 22.88
CA PHE A 147 26.97 10.93 23.88
C PHE A 147 27.61 12.25 24.37
N ASN A 148 28.12 13.10 23.47
CA ASN A 148 28.54 14.46 23.88
C ASN A 148 28.52 15.45 22.72
N LYS A 149 27.33 15.86 22.26
CA LYS A 149 27.18 17.16 21.57
C LYS A 149 25.78 17.75 21.71
N ALA A 150 25.49 18.28 22.89
CA ALA A 150 24.40 19.25 23.06
C ALA A 150 25.01 20.65 23.01
N ASP A 151 24.82 21.31 21.87
CA ASP A 151 25.17 22.70 21.60
C ASP A 151 24.53 23.65 22.63
N LEU A 152 25.38 24.50 23.21
CA LEU A 152 25.00 25.68 23.97
C LEU A 152 24.49 26.77 23.01
N VAL A 153 23.22 26.80 22.62
CA VAL A 153 22.59 28.05 22.14
C VAL A 153 21.08 28.09 22.45
N SER A 154 20.68 29.21 23.06
CA SER A 154 19.33 29.77 23.18
C SER A 154 18.50 29.43 24.42
N SER A 155 18.77 30.20 25.48
CA SER A 155 17.83 30.53 26.54
C SER A 155 16.66 31.34 25.98
N VAL A 156 15.64 30.66 25.48
CA VAL A 156 14.27 31.20 25.47
C VAL A 156 13.46 30.31 26.39
N GLN A 157 13.06 30.88 27.52
CA GLN A 157 12.19 30.31 28.52
C GLN A 157 11.01 29.58 27.84
N ARG A 158 11.05 28.24 27.83
CA ARG A 158 9.89 27.41 27.52
C ARG A 158 9.32 26.94 28.86
N ASP A 159 8.31 27.63 29.35
CA ASP A 159 7.53 27.23 30.54
C ASP A 159 6.68 25.96 30.29
N ALA A 160 6.93 25.21 29.23
CA ALA A 160 6.21 23.98 28.86
C ALA A 160 6.81 22.70 29.47
N TYR A 161 8.09 22.72 29.89
CA TYR A 161 8.77 21.51 30.39
C TYR A 161 9.11 21.60 31.89
N PRO A 162 9.03 20.46 32.62
CA PRO A 162 9.38 20.44 34.03
C PRO A 162 10.84 20.82 34.29
N LYS A 163 11.10 21.28 35.52
CA LYS A 163 12.43 21.71 35.98
C LYS A 163 13.36 20.51 36.25
N ASN A 164 12.80 19.37 36.63
CA ASN A 164 13.55 18.13 36.78
C ASN A 164 14.06 17.65 35.40
N GLN A 165 15.36 17.40 35.29
CA GLN A 165 16.04 17.04 34.04
C GLN A 165 15.58 15.69 33.49
N GLN A 166 15.38 14.68 34.35
CA GLN A 166 14.93 13.35 33.93
C GLN A 166 13.48 13.41 33.45
N LEU A 167 12.62 14.11 34.20
CA LEU A 167 11.24 14.30 33.81
C LEU A 167 11.13 15.05 32.47
N ARG A 168 11.96 16.08 32.26
CA ARG A 168 12.05 16.79 30.97
C ARG A 168 12.45 15.85 29.84
N ALA A 169 13.42 14.96 30.05
CA ALA A 169 13.82 14.00 29.02
C ALA A 169 12.68 13.04 28.65
N TYR A 170 11.90 12.56 29.63
CA TYR A 170 10.71 11.75 29.35
C TYR A 170 9.65 12.51 28.57
N HIS A 171 9.34 13.76 28.95
CA HIS A 171 8.39 14.58 28.22
C HIS A 171 8.84 14.85 26.78
N GLN A 172 10.10 15.20 26.58
CA GLN A 172 10.66 15.39 25.23
C GLN A 172 10.55 14.12 24.38
N LYS A 173 10.89 12.95 24.95
CA LYS A 173 10.74 11.66 24.28
C LYS A 173 9.28 11.37 23.92
N ILE A 174 8.35 11.64 24.84
CA ILE A 174 6.91 11.45 24.60
C ILE A 174 6.46 12.36 23.45
N ASP A 175 6.80 13.65 23.47
CA ASP A 175 6.40 14.60 22.42
C ASP A 175 6.95 14.17 21.06
N THR A 176 8.24 13.81 20.98
CA THR A 176 8.85 13.29 19.74
C THR A 176 8.13 12.04 19.24
N ASN A 177 7.86 11.07 20.12
CA ASN A 177 7.13 9.86 19.73
C ASN A 177 5.71 10.19 19.24
N LEU A 178 5.02 11.15 19.86
CA LEU A 178 3.67 11.56 19.46
C LEU A 178 3.66 12.26 18.09
N ASP A 179 4.65 13.10 17.80
CA ASP A 179 4.82 13.73 16.48
C ASP A 179 5.08 12.69 15.38
N GLU A 180 5.94 11.70 15.66
CA GLU A 180 6.17 10.58 14.76
C GLU A 180 4.93 9.72 14.56
N MET A 181 4.20 9.43 15.64
CA MET A 181 2.93 8.69 15.57
C MET A 181 1.90 9.46 14.74
N SER A 182 1.76 10.77 14.90
CA SER A 182 0.85 11.60 14.11
C SER A 182 1.17 11.53 12.61
N SER A 183 2.45 11.64 12.28
CA SER A 183 2.95 11.51 10.90
C SER A 183 2.69 10.11 10.35
N GLY A 184 2.96 9.08 11.14
CA GLY A 184 2.74 7.69 10.77
C GLY A 184 1.28 7.30 10.59
N LEU A 185 0.38 7.81 11.44
CA LEU A 185 -1.06 7.64 11.29
C LEU A 185 -1.56 8.30 10.02
N SER A 186 -0.99 9.44 9.65
CA SER A 186 -1.30 10.11 8.38
C SER A 186 -0.89 9.27 7.17
N ARG A 187 0.29 8.61 7.21
CA ARG A 187 0.71 7.69 6.14
C ARG A 187 -0.16 6.44 6.09
N LEU A 188 -0.48 5.84 7.23
CA LEU A 188 -1.43 4.71 7.32
C LEU A 188 -2.79 5.07 6.74
N LYS A 189 -3.29 6.28 7.00
CA LYS A 189 -4.53 6.78 6.40
C LYS A 189 -4.41 6.88 4.87
N SER A 190 -3.31 7.42 4.36
CA SER A 190 -3.09 7.49 2.90
C SER A 190 -3.04 6.09 2.26
N LEU A 191 -2.37 5.12 2.90
CA LEU A 191 -2.38 3.72 2.47
C LEU A 191 -3.79 3.16 2.48
N ALA A 192 -4.55 3.34 3.57
CA ALA A 192 -5.92 2.84 3.68
C ALA A 192 -6.86 3.40 2.58
N LEU A 193 -6.75 4.70 2.29
CA LEU A 193 -7.53 5.33 1.21
C LEU A 193 -7.11 4.84 -0.17
N GLY A 194 -5.81 4.66 -0.42
CA GLY A 194 -5.31 4.09 -1.67
C GLY A 194 -5.76 2.64 -1.86
N LEU A 195 -5.68 1.82 -0.80
CA LEU A 195 -6.13 0.44 -0.80
C LEU A 195 -7.64 0.35 -1.09
N GLN A 196 -8.44 1.20 -0.45
CA GLN A 196 -9.89 1.26 -0.67
C GLN A 196 -10.20 1.58 -2.14
N THR A 197 -9.53 2.58 -2.71
CA THR A 197 -9.75 3.00 -4.10
C THR A 197 -9.38 1.87 -5.08
N GLU A 198 -8.25 1.20 -4.86
CA GLU A 198 -7.80 0.07 -5.67
C GLU A 198 -8.78 -1.12 -5.59
N ILE A 199 -9.35 -1.40 -4.40
CA ILE A 199 -10.38 -2.44 -4.24
C ILE A 199 -11.64 -2.09 -5.02
N GLU A 200 -12.12 -0.85 -4.96
CA GLU A 200 -13.30 -0.40 -5.70
C GLU A 200 -13.08 -0.53 -7.23
N GLU A 201 -11.91 -0.15 -7.73
CA GLU A 201 -11.55 -0.32 -9.14
C GLU A 201 -11.49 -1.81 -9.56
N GLN A 202 -10.97 -2.68 -8.70
CA GLN A 202 -10.91 -4.11 -8.94
C GLN A 202 -12.29 -4.78 -8.89
N ASP A 203 -13.19 -4.32 -8.01
CA ASP A 203 -14.57 -4.80 -7.93
C ASP A 203 -15.32 -4.50 -9.25
N ASP A 204 -15.19 -3.27 -9.75
CA ASP A 204 -15.72 -2.87 -11.06
C ASP A 204 -15.15 -3.70 -12.22
N MET A 205 -13.87 -4.06 -12.16
CA MET A 205 -13.24 -4.95 -13.14
C MET A 205 -13.80 -6.38 -13.06
N LEU A 206 -13.95 -6.92 -11.86
CA LEU A 206 -14.50 -8.27 -11.63
C LEU A 206 -15.94 -8.37 -12.14
N ASP A 207 -16.75 -7.35 -11.91
CA ASP A 207 -18.14 -7.28 -12.40
C ASP A 207 -18.23 -7.31 -13.92
N ARG A 208 -17.37 -6.53 -14.60
CA ARG A 208 -17.28 -6.54 -16.07
C ARG A 208 -16.77 -7.87 -16.59
N LEU A 209 -15.70 -8.39 -15.99
CA LEU A 209 -15.09 -9.65 -16.38
C LEU A 209 -16.08 -10.82 -16.26
N THR A 210 -16.84 -10.87 -15.16
CA THR A 210 -17.86 -11.90 -14.92
C THR A 210 -18.89 -11.90 -16.05
N LYS A 211 -19.47 -10.74 -16.38
CA LYS A 211 -20.44 -10.61 -17.47
C LYS A 211 -19.87 -11.04 -18.82
N LYS A 212 -18.61 -10.67 -19.11
CA LYS A 212 -17.92 -11.07 -20.35
C LYS A 212 -17.70 -12.58 -20.41
N VAL A 213 -17.24 -13.19 -19.32
CA VAL A 213 -17.02 -14.64 -19.23
C VAL A 213 -18.32 -15.42 -19.39
N GLU A 214 -19.42 -14.99 -18.75
CA GLU A 214 -20.73 -15.61 -18.92
C GLU A 214 -21.21 -15.55 -20.38
N THR A 215 -21.07 -14.39 -21.03
CA THR A 215 -21.41 -14.22 -22.45
C THR A 215 -20.55 -15.12 -23.34
N LEU A 216 -19.25 -15.17 -23.06
CA LEU A 216 -18.29 -16.02 -23.77
C LEU A 216 -18.67 -17.49 -23.65
N ASP A 217 -18.99 -17.99 -22.45
CA ASP A 217 -19.40 -19.39 -22.22
C ASP A 217 -20.65 -19.76 -23.03
N VAL A 218 -21.67 -18.88 -23.06
CA VAL A 218 -22.86 -19.07 -23.89
C VAL A 218 -22.50 -19.14 -25.38
N ASN A 219 -21.62 -18.25 -25.85
CA ASN A 219 -21.16 -18.23 -27.24
C ASN A 219 -20.36 -19.49 -27.62
N ILE A 220 -19.49 -19.97 -26.72
CA ILE A 220 -18.75 -21.24 -26.89
C ILE A 220 -19.73 -22.40 -27.03
N LYS A 221 -20.68 -22.55 -26.10
CA LYS A 221 -21.69 -23.63 -26.14
C LYS A 221 -22.51 -23.61 -27.43
N ASN A 222 -22.91 -22.43 -27.90
CA ASN A 222 -23.65 -22.29 -29.15
C ASN A 222 -22.80 -22.66 -30.37
N THR A 223 -21.53 -22.28 -30.38
CA THR A 223 -20.57 -22.61 -31.44
C THR A 223 -20.28 -24.11 -31.47
N ASP A 224 -20.04 -24.74 -30.31
CA ASP A 224 -19.83 -26.19 -30.18
C ASP A 224 -21.00 -27.00 -30.78
N ARG A 225 -22.25 -26.62 -30.44
CA ARG A 225 -23.44 -27.24 -31.03
C ARG A 225 -23.46 -27.14 -32.55
N LYS A 226 -23.11 -25.98 -33.12
CA LYS A 226 -23.08 -25.80 -34.58
C LYS A 226 -21.99 -26.62 -35.25
N VAL A 227 -20.82 -26.75 -34.61
CA VAL A 227 -19.72 -27.61 -35.09
C VAL A 227 -20.14 -29.07 -35.10
N ARG A 228 -20.82 -29.56 -34.06
CA ARG A 228 -21.36 -30.94 -34.00
C ARG A 228 -22.43 -31.23 -35.06
N GLN A 229 -23.04 -30.19 -35.63
CA GLN A 229 -24.05 -30.28 -36.69
C GLN A 229 -23.47 -30.06 -38.10
N LEU A 230 -22.16 -29.79 -38.23
CA LEU A 230 -21.45 -29.85 -39.51
C LEU A 230 -21.21 -31.32 -39.88
#